data_AF-A0A3D0NK35-F1
#
_entry.id   AF-A0A3D0NK35-F1
#
_cell.length_a   1.000
_cell.length_b   1.000
_cell.length_c   1.000
_cell.angle_alpha   90.00
_cell.angle_beta   90.00
_cell.angle_gamma   90.00
#
_symmetry.space_group_name_H-M   'P 1'
#
loop_
_entity.id
_entity.type
_entity.pdbx_description
1 polymer ?
#
loop_
_entity_poly.entity_id
_entity_poly.type
_entity_poly.pdbx_seq_one_letter_code
_entity_poly.pdbx_strand_id
1 'polypeptide(L)'
;MTQAAVDILNQAREQVLERGEGLSREQVLAVLQLPDDQLEDLLGLAHEVRMRWCGPDVEVEGIISLKTGGCPEDCHFCAQSGLFASPVRSAWLDIPSLVEAAKQTAKSGATEFCIVAAVRGPDERLLAQVAAGIEAIRNEVEIHIACSLGML
;
A
#
# COMPACT_ATOMS: atom_id res chain seq x y z
N MET A 1 13.28 39.01 2.95
CA MET A 1 12.89 37.64 2.54
C MET A 1 13.92 37.19 1.54
N THR A 2 14.82 36.31 1.97
CA THR A 2 16.10 36.05 1.31
C THR A 2 15.95 35.22 0.04
N GLN A 3 16.64 35.71 -0.97
CA GLN A 3 16.94 35.21 -2.31
C GLN A 3 17.65 33.85 -2.34
N ALA A 4 17.23 32.87 -1.53
CA ALA A 4 17.92 31.59 -1.36
C ALA A 4 16.98 30.38 -1.14
N ALA A 5 15.70 30.50 -1.49
CA ALA A 5 14.96 29.31 -1.89
C ALA A 5 15.37 29.05 -3.35
N VAL A 6 16.44 28.30 -3.54
CA VAL A 6 16.60 27.59 -4.81
C VAL A 6 15.29 26.83 -4.99
N ASP A 7 14.63 27.05 -6.11
CA ASP A 7 13.35 26.44 -6.43
C ASP A 7 13.47 24.93 -6.24
N ILE A 8 12.81 24.41 -5.20
CA ILE A 8 12.89 23.01 -4.81
C ILE A 8 12.41 22.08 -5.93
N LEU A 9 11.52 22.58 -6.80
CA LEU A 9 11.07 21.84 -7.98
C LEU A 9 12.19 21.69 -9.01
N ASN A 10 13.00 22.74 -9.22
CA ASN A 10 14.18 22.65 -10.10
C ASN A 10 15.23 21.70 -9.53
N GLN A 11 15.47 21.74 -8.21
CA GLN A 11 16.37 20.76 -7.59
C GLN A 11 15.85 19.32 -7.73
N ALA A 12 14.55 19.11 -7.49
CA ALA A 12 13.94 17.79 -7.61
C ALA A 12 13.94 17.29 -9.07
N ARG A 13 13.82 18.20 -10.05
CA ARG A 13 13.97 17.88 -11.47
C ARG A 13 15.37 17.35 -11.79
N GLU A 14 16.42 18.05 -11.38
CA GLU A 14 17.79 17.58 -11.63
C GLU A 14 18.13 16.32 -10.80
N GLN A 15 17.75 16.28 -9.53
CA GLN A 15 18.15 15.22 -8.60
C GLN A 15 17.31 13.95 -8.76
N VAL A 16 15.98 14.06 -8.71
CA VAL A 16 15.08 12.91 -8.72
C VAL A 16 14.76 12.47 -10.14
N LEU A 17 14.36 13.40 -11.01
CA LEU A 17 14.00 13.04 -12.38
C LEU A 17 15.24 12.64 -13.17
N GLU A 18 16.24 13.51 -13.30
CA GLU A 18 17.36 13.24 -14.20
C GLU A 18 18.33 12.17 -13.64
N ARG A 19 18.75 12.31 -12.38
CA ARG A 19 19.76 11.43 -11.74
C ARG A 19 19.20 10.23 -10.99
N GLY A 20 17.92 10.24 -10.59
CA GLY A 20 17.32 9.14 -9.82
C GLY A 20 17.75 9.11 -8.35
N GLU A 21 18.23 10.24 -7.84
CA GLU A 21 18.67 10.40 -6.46
C GLU A 21 17.51 10.91 -5.61
N GLY A 22 17.27 10.28 -4.46
CA GLY A 22 16.23 10.71 -3.53
C GLY A 22 16.54 12.07 -2.90
N LEU A 23 15.50 12.86 -2.60
CA LEU A 23 15.60 14.12 -1.87
C LEU A 23 16.06 13.88 -0.41
N SER A 24 16.82 14.83 0.14
CA SER A 24 17.13 14.86 1.58
C SER A 24 15.88 15.18 2.40
N ARG A 25 15.97 14.96 3.73
CA ARG A 25 14.88 15.31 4.66
C ARG A 25 14.47 16.78 4.55
N GLU A 26 15.44 17.68 4.46
CA GLU A 26 15.21 19.13 4.35
C GLU A 26 14.57 19.49 3.01
N GLN A 27 14.98 18.84 1.92
CA GLN A 27 14.41 19.02 0.60
C GLN A 27 12.96 18.51 0.54
N VAL A 28 12.66 17.34 1.11
CA VAL A 28 11.28 16.83 1.22
C VAL A 28 10.42 17.78 2.04
N LEU A 29 10.93 18.31 3.15
CA LEU A 29 10.20 19.30 3.95
C LEU A 29 9.90 20.57 3.13
N ALA A 30 10.84 21.04 2.31
CA ALA A 30 10.62 22.17 1.43
C ALA A 30 9.53 21.90 0.38
N VAL A 31 9.48 20.69 -0.19
CA VAL A 31 8.38 20.27 -1.09
C VAL A 31 7.03 20.32 -0.37
N LEU A 32 6.95 19.80 0.86
CA LEU A 32 5.71 19.81 1.66
C LEU A 32 5.25 21.21 2.08
N GLN A 33 6.13 22.20 2.02
CA GLN A 33 5.86 23.60 2.36
C GLN A 33 5.61 24.48 1.12
N LEU A 34 5.56 23.88 -0.08
CA LEU A 34 5.20 24.61 -1.28
C LEU A 34 3.79 25.22 -1.15
N PRO A 35 3.59 26.45 -1.64
CA PRO A 35 2.27 27.05 -1.71
C PRO A 35 1.37 26.34 -2.73
N ASP A 36 0.05 26.46 -2.55
CA ASP A 36 -0.96 25.79 -3.39
C ASP A 36 -0.85 26.18 -4.89
N ASP A 37 -0.35 27.38 -5.21
CA ASP A 37 -0.14 27.84 -6.58
C ASP A 37 0.98 27.10 -7.32
N GLN A 38 1.78 26.28 -6.63
CA GLN A 38 2.79 25.39 -7.21
C GLN A 38 2.38 23.91 -7.20
N LEU A 39 1.16 23.59 -6.76
CA LEU A 39 0.69 22.20 -6.67
C LEU A 39 0.68 21.50 -8.04
N GLU A 40 0.24 22.20 -9.09
CA GLU A 40 0.18 21.62 -10.44
C GLU A 40 1.59 21.28 -10.97
N ASP A 41 2.56 22.16 -10.76
CA ASP A 41 3.96 21.92 -11.16
C ASP A 41 4.58 20.76 -10.39
N LEU A 42 4.30 20.65 -9.08
CA LEU A 42 4.74 19.52 -8.26
C LEU A 42 4.15 18.19 -8.76
N LEU A 43 2.84 18.15 -9.04
CA LEU A 43 2.17 16.96 -9.56
C LEU A 43 2.69 16.57 -10.95
N GLY A 44 2.94 17.57 -11.81
CA GLY A 44 3.55 17.37 -13.12
C GLY A 44 4.94 16.73 -13.01
N LEU A 45 5.81 17.29 -12.18
CA LEU A 45 7.15 16.73 -11.95
C LEU A 45 7.10 15.32 -11.35
N ALA A 46 6.22 15.07 -10.38
CA ALA A 46 6.04 13.73 -9.81
C ALA A 46 5.60 12.72 -10.88
N HIS A 47 4.73 13.12 -11.80
CA HIS A 47 4.33 12.28 -12.93
C HIS A 47 5.51 12.02 -13.88
N GLU A 48 6.30 13.03 -14.24
CA GLU A 48 7.51 12.86 -15.06
C GLU A 48 8.50 11.86 -14.41
N VAL A 49 8.73 11.98 -13.09
CA VAL A 49 9.57 11.06 -12.31
C VAL A 49 9.04 9.63 -12.42
N ARG A 50 7.74 9.43 -12.15
CA ARG A 50 7.09 8.12 -12.26
C ARG A 50 7.22 7.56 -13.67
N MET A 51 6.97 8.35 -14.71
CA MET A 51 7.07 7.90 -16.10
C MET A 51 8.49 7.48 -16.49
N ARG A 52 9.50 8.21 -16.01
CA ARG A 52 10.91 7.89 -16.30
C ARG A 52 11.41 6.64 -15.60
N TRP A 53 11.06 6.45 -14.34
CA TRP A 53 11.63 5.39 -13.50
C TRP A 53 10.74 4.14 -13.36
N CYS A 54 9.43 4.30 -13.54
CA CYS A 54 8.45 3.21 -13.42
C CYS A 54 7.74 2.89 -14.75
N GLY A 55 7.88 3.73 -15.77
CA GLY A 55 7.20 3.54 -17.06
C GLY A 55 5.71 3.89 -17.01
N PRO A 56 4.95 3.58 -18.09
CA PRO A 56 3.52 3.87 -18.18
C PRO A 56 2.64 2.88 -17.39
N ASP A 57 3.15 1.68 -17.11
CA ASP A 57 2.35 0.52 -16.67
C ASP A 57 1.75 0.70 -15.28
N VAL A 58 0.48 0.33 -15.12
CA VAL A 58 -0.25 0.39 -13.86
C VAL A 58 -0.53 -1.03 -13.39
N GLU A 59 -0.09 -1.33 -12.17
CA GLU A 59 -0.39 -2.59 -11.50
C GLU A 59 -1.74 -2.51 -10.81
N VAL A 60 -2.55 -3.57 -10.97
CA VAL A 60 -3.87 -3.68 -10.34
C VAL A 60 -3.81 -4.83 -9.35
N GLU A 61 -4.20 -4.53 -8.11
CA GLU A 61 -4.16 -5.46 -6.98
C GLU A 61 -5.56 -5.71 -6.44
N GLY A 62 -5.92 -6.99 -6.26
CA GLY A 62 -7.10 -7.38 -5.49
C GLY A 62 -6.76 -7.51 -4.01
N ILE A 63 -7.55 -6.89 -3.14
CA ILE A 63 -7.37 -6.96 -1.69
C ILE A 63 -8.51 -7.72 -1.02
N ILE A 64 -8.18 -8.63 -0.10
CA ILE A 64 -9.20 -9.36 0.67
C ILE A 64 -8.84 -9.49 2.14
N SER A 65 -9.84 -9.36 3.00
CA SER A 65 -9.68 -9.53 4.44
C SER A 65 -9.83 -10.99 4.83
N LEU A 66 -8.73 -11.61 5.29
CA LEU A 66 -8.74 -12.95 5.89
C LEU A 66 -9.35 -12.93 7.30
N LYS A 67 -9.04 -11.88 8.07
CA LYS A 67 -9.64 -11.58 9.37
C LYS A 67 -10.14 -10.14 9.37
N THR A 68 -11.44 -9.95 9.56
CA THR A 68 -12.07 -8.64 9.65
C THR A 68 -12.46 -8.34 11.09
N GLY A 69 -12.22 -7.10 11.54
CA GLY A 69 -12.65 -6.60 12.85
C GLY A 69 -11.97 -7.25 14.06
N GLY A 70 -12.20 -6.66 15.23
CA GLY A 70 -11.67 -7.17 16.50
C GLY A 70 -10.14 -7.18 16.55
N CYS A 71 -9.51 -6.13 16.00
CA CYS A 71 -8.08 -5.91 16.19
C CYS A 71 -7.81 -5.50 17.65
N PRO A 72 -6.82 -6.09 18.34
CA PRO A 72 -6.56 -5.77 19.75
C PRO A 72 -5.95 -4.37 19.98
N GLU A 73 -5.51 -3.68 18.91
CA GLU A 73 -4.90 -2.34 19.01
C GLU A 73 -5.92 -1.24 19.33
N ASP A 74 -5.44 -0.15 19.93
CA ASP A 74 -6.18 1.08 20.28
C ASP A 74 -6.01 2.21 19.24
N CYS A 75 -5.75 1.86 17.97
CA CYS A 75 -5.62 2.84 16.90
C CYS A 75 -6.91 3.66 16.76
N HIS A 76 -6.89 4.92 17.21
CA HIS A 76 -8.06 5.79 17.29
C HIS A 76 -8.68 6.13 15.92
N PHE A 77 -7.89 6.03 14.86
CA PHE A 77 -8.33 6.23 13.48
C PHE A 77 -8.91 4.95 12.83
N CYS A 78 -8.76 3.78 13.46
CA CYS A 78 -9.07 2.50 12.85
C CYS A 78 -10.47 2.02 13.24
N ALA A 79 -11.37 1.95 12.27
CA ALA A 79 -12.71 1.39 12.46
C ALA A 79 -12.72 -0.09 12.89
N GLN A 80 -11.60 -0.81 12.77
CA GLN A 80 -11.49 -2.22 13.14
C GLN A 80 -10.88 -2.46 14.53
N SER A 81 -10.53 -1.40 15.27
CA SER A 81 -10.09 -1.50 16.67
C SER A 81 -11.19 -2.12 17.53
N GLY A 82 -10.83 -3.11 18.33
CA GLY A 82 -11.72 -3.78 19.27
C GLY A 82 -11.90 -3.02 20.59
N LEU A 83 -11.20 -1.90 20.77
CA LEU A 83 -11.27 -1.07 21.98
C LEU A 83 -12.27 0.09 21.87
N PHE A 84 -12.84 0.31 20.68
CA PHE A 84 -13.86 1.33 20.43
C PHE A 84 -15.14 0.71 19.87
N ALA A 85 -16.25 1.43 19.98
CA ALA A 85 -17.50 1.04 19.34
C ALA A 85 -17.31 1.03 17.82
N SER A 86 -17.50 -0.14 17.22
CA SER A 86 -17.29 -0.35 15.79
C SER A 86 -18.55 -0.92 15.13
N PRO A 87 -18.94 -0.43 13.93
CA PRO A 87 -19.97 -1.07 13.12
C PRO A 87 -19.44 -2.32 12.38
N VAL A 88 -18.14 -2.60 12.44
CA VAL A 88 -17.50 -3.68 11.69
C VAL A 88 -17.77 -5.01 12.40
N ARG A 89 -18.53 -5.88 11.72
CA ARG A 89 -18.75 -7.25 12.18
C ARG A 89 -17.49 -8.09 12.01
N SER A 90 -17.09 -8.78 13.07
CA SER A 90 -15.98 -9.73 12.99
C SER A 90 -16.30 -10.88 12.04
N ALA A 91 -15.36 -11.18 11.16
CA ALA A 91 -15.45 -12.27 10.20
C ALA A 91 -14.08 -12.91 9.99
N TRP A 92 -14.09 -14.18 9.61
CA TRP A 92 -12.89 -14.93 9.27
C TRP A 92 -13.14 -15.70 7.99
N LEU A 93 -12.29 -15.51 6.99
CA LEU A 93 -12.41 -16.15 5.70
C LEU A 93 -11.74 -17.53 5.74
N ASP A 94 -12.39 -18.54 5.14
CA ASP A 94 -11.77 -19.84 4.96
C ASP A 94 -10.86 -19.87 3.72
N ILE A 95 -9.97 -20.87 3.66
CA ILE A 95 -9.02 -21.03 2.55
C ILE A 95 -9.73 -21.24 1.20
N PRO A 96 -10.78 -22.08 1.08
CA PRO A 96 -11.50 -22.22 -0.19
C PRO A 96 -12.03 -20.89 -0.74
N SER A 97 -12.62 -20.06 0.12
CA SER A 97 -13.12 -18.73 -0.28
C SER A 97 -11.98 -17.77 -0.64
N LEU A 98 -10.84 -17.89 0.04
CA LEU A 98 -9.63 -17.12 -0.28
C LEU A 98 -9.08 -17.47 -1.67
N VAL A 99 -9.03 -18.77 -2.01
CA VAL A 99 -8.62 -19.26 -3.33
C VAL A 99 -9.59 -18.78 -4.41
N GLU A 100 -10.90 -18.87 -4.16
CA GLU A 100 -11.89 -18.39 -5.12
C GLU A 100 -11.76 -16.89 -5.36
N ALA A 101 -11.53 -16.09 -4.31
CA ALA A 101 -11.26 -14.67 -4.47
C ALA A 101 -10.02 -14.40 -5.32
N ALA A 102 -8.92 -15.12 -5.10
CA ALA A 102 -7.70 -14.99 -5.91
C ALA A 102 -7.94 -15.34 -7.39
N LYS A 103 -8.73 -16.39 -7.66
CA LYS A 103 -9.15 -16.74 -9.03
C LYS A 103 -9.95 -15.63 -9.69
N GLN A 104 -10.89 -15.01 -8.97
CA GLN A 104 -11.67 -13.90 -9.51
C GLN A 104 -10.82 -12.66 -9.74
N THR A 105 -9.86 -12.36 -8.86
CA THR A 105 -8.88 -11.28 -9.03
C THR A 105 -8.03 -11.48 -10.28
N ALA A 106 -7.45 -12.67 -10.46
CA ALA A 106 -6.69 -12.96 -11.68
C ALA A 106 -7.56 -12.84 -12.94
N LYS A 107 -8.82 -13.32 -12.88
CA LYS A 107 -9.77 -13.23 -13.99
C LYS A 107 -10.15 -11.79 -14.34
N SER A 108 -10.08 -10.84 -13.40
CA SER A 108 -10.30 -9.42 -13.70
C SER A 108 -9.11 -8.75 -14.40
N GLY A 109 -7.99 -9.46 -14.57
CA GLY A 109 -6.75 -8.94 -15.15
C GLY A 109 -5.82 -8.29 -14.13
N ALA A 110 -6.10 -8.44 -12.84
CA ALA A 110 -5.19 -7.98 -11.79
C ALA A 110 -3.98 -8.91 -11.68
N THR A 111 -2.81 -8.33 -11.45
CA THR A 111 -1.53 -9.05 -11.39
C THR A 111 -1.14 -9.45 -9.97
N GLU A 112 -1.78 -8.85 -8.96
CA GLU A 112 -1.47 -9.06 -7.55
C GLU A 112 -2.73 -9.30 -6.70
N PHE A 113 -2.56 -10.06 -5.63
CA PHE A 113 -3.57 -10.39 -4.64
C PHE A 113 -3.03 -10.27 -3.21
N CYS A 114 -3.61 -9.36 -2.42
CA CYS A 114 -3.18 -9.11 -1.05
C CYS A 114 -4.14 -9.63 0.00
N ILE A 115 -3.57 -10.38 0.93
CA ILE A 115 -4.25 -10.96 2.09
C ILE A 115 -4.03 -10.02 3.28
N VAL A 116 -5.11 -9.44 3.79
CA VAL A 116 -5.04 -8.52 4.95
C VAL A 116 -5.75 -9.06 6.18
N ALA A 117 -5.23 -8.75 7.36
CA ALA A 117 -5.81 -9.18 8.62
C ALA A 117 -5.88 -8.03 9.64
N ALA A 118 -7.03 -7.90 10.31
CA ALA A 118 -7.23 -6.94 11.39
C ALA A 118 -6.55 -7.42 12.69
N VAL A 119 -5.23 -7.30 12.76
CA VAL A 119 -4.40 -7.74 13.89
C VAL A 119 -3.31 -6.72 14.20
N ARG A 120 -2.75 -6.79 15.41
CA ARG A 120 -1.51 -6.12 15.78
C ARG A 120 -0.30 -6.72 15.04
N GLY A 121 -0.30 -8.04 14.94
CA GLY A 121 0.69 -8.91 14.34
C GLY A 121 0.10 -10.34 14.30
N PRO A 122 0.61 -11.24 13.45
CA PRO A 122 0.06 -12.58 13.35
C PRO A 122 0.51 -13.46 14.53
N ASP A 123 -0.41 -14.25 15.08
CA ASP A 123 -0.05 -15.38 15.94
C ASP A 123 0.34 -16.60 15.08
N GLU A 124 0.88 -17.65 15.70
CA GLU A 124 1.29 -18.87 14.98
C GLU A 124 0.15 -19.49 14.16
N ARG A 125 -1.08 -19.42 14.68
CA ARG A 125 -2.26 -19.97 14.01
C ARG A 125 -2.62 -19.20 12.76
N LEU A 126 -2.67 -17.87 12.84
CA LEU A 126 -2.94 -17.00 11.70
C LEU A 126 -1.83 -17.12 10.67
N LEU A 127 -0.56 -17.14 11.10
CA LEU A 127 0.56 -17.31 10.18
C LEU A 127 0.51 -18.65 9.45
N ALA A 128 0.20 -19.75 10.15
CA ALA A 128 0.01 -21.06 9.55
C ALA A 128 -1.17 -21.08 8.56
N GLN A 129 -2.27 -20.40 8.88
CA GLN A 129 -3.41 -20.27 7.96
C GLN A 129 -3.06 -19.46 6.71
N VAL A 130 -2.34 -18.35 6.86
CA VAL A 130 -1.88 -17.54 5.72
C VAL A 130 -0.94 -18.36 4.84
N ALA A 131 0.02 -19.08 5.42
CA ALA A 131 0.92 -19.96 4.67
C ALA A 131 0.16 -21.03 3.88
N ALA A 132 -0.80 -21.71 4.51
CA ALA A 132 -1.64 -22.70 3.83
C ALA A 132 -2.53 -22.07 2.73
N GLY A 133 -3.03 -20.85 2.96
CA GLY A 133 -3.78 -20.09 1.96
C GLY A 133 -2.92 -19.72 0.74
N ILE A 134 -1.70 -19.24 0.96
CA ILE A 134 -0.73 -18.91 -0.10
C ILE A 134 -0.41 -20.15 -0.93
N GLU A 135 -0.15 -21.30 -0.29
CA GLU A 135 0.12 -22.55 -0.98
C GLU A 135 -1.08 -22.99 -1.82
N ALA A 136 -2.30 -22.92 -1.26
CA ALA A 136 -3.52 -23.28 -1.98
C ALA A 136 -3.77 -22.37 -3.20
N ILE A 137 -3.53 -21.06 -3.08
CA ILE A 137 -3.66 -20.12 -4.21
C ILE A 137 -2.66 -20.46 -5.32
N ARG A 138 -1.39 -20.68 -4.97
CA ARG A 138 -0.31 -20.96 -5.94
C ARG A 138 -0.56 -22.24 -6.76
N ASN A 139 -1.25 -23.21 -6.17
CA ASN A 139 -1.60 -24.46 -6.87
C ASN A 139 -2.75 -24.28 -7.89
N GLU A 140 -3.47 -23.16 -7.84
CA GLU A 140 -4.73 -22.96 -8.54
C GLU A 140 -4.73 -21.79 -9.52
N VAL A 141 -3.89 -20.77 -9.29
CA VAL A 141 -3.81 -19.57 -10.11
C VAL A 141 -2.41 -18.95 -10.05
N GLU A 142 -1.93 -18.48 -11.20
CA GLU A 142 -0.69 -17.71 -11.30
C GLU A 142 -1.00 -16.24 -11.03
N ILE A 143 -0.63 -15.76 -9.84
CA ILE A 143 -0.82 -14.37 -9.39
C ILE A 143 0.24 -14.02 -8.34
N HIS A 144 0.71 -12.76 -8.32
CA HIS A 144 1.58 -12.29 -7.24
C HIS A 144 0.78 -12.19 -5.94
N ILE A 145 1.40 -12.59 -4.82
CA ILE A 145 0.72 -12.60 -3.52
C ILE A 145 1.49 -11.73 -2.53
N ALA A 146 0.78 -10.76 -1.96
CA ALA A 146 1.24 -9.92 -0.86
C ALA A 146 0.41 -10.14 0.40
N CYS A 147 0.91 -9.64 1.54
CA CYS A 147 0.25 -9.78 2.83
C CYS A 147 0.41 -8.51 3.67
N SER A 148 -0.67 -8.09 4.33
CA SER A 148 -0.63 -7.04 5.38
C SER A 148 -1.16 -7.61 6.69
N LEU A 149 -0.23 -8.03 7.55
CA LEU A 149 -0.52 -8.80 8.77
C LEU A 149 -0.15 -8.05 10.07
N GLY A 150 0.10 -6.75 10.00
CA GLY A 150 0.58 -5.96 11.14
C GLY A 150 2.10 -6.07 11.33
N MET A 151 2.55 -6.06 12.59
CA MET A 151 3.97 -6.16 12.95
C MET A 151 4.47 -7.61 12.81
N LEU A 152 5.58 -7.78 12.07
CA LEU A 152 6.29 -9.03 11.84
C LEU A 152 7.54 -9.14 12.71
#